data_AF-F2TTV1-F1
#
_entry.id   AF-F2TTV1-F1
#
_cell.length_a   1.000
_cell.length_b   1.000
_cell.length_c   1.000
_cell.angle_alpha   90.00
_cell.angle_beta   90.00
_cell.angle_gamma   90.00
#
_symmetry.space_group_name_H-M   'P 1'
#
loop_
_entity.id
_entity.type
_entity.pdbx_description
1 polymer ?
#
loop_
_entity_poly.entity_id
_entity_poly.type
_entity_poly.pdbx_seq_one_letter_code
_entity_poly.pdbx_strand_id
1 'polypeptide(L)'
;MALIQELYRMAILYIAVYKPRQTLGTYHWTLYLEEGDSHLVFQVVRNPGQFQYQELSSRPENTDRHVENIFVADINDIEGYRAVVNSQAVDNETYHWGCQQWVFDVLESLLDDSIITDYDHGEAKHKLEMIFQVEIEGDE
;
A
#
# COMPACT_ATOMS: atom_id res chain seq x y z
N MET A 1 26.94 -22.29 -1.07
CA MET A 1 25.72 -22.11 -0.24
C MET A 1 25.01 -20.76 -0.48
N ALA A 2 25.60 -19.78 -1.18
CA ALA A 2 24.94 -18.49 -1.49
C ALA A 2 23.91 -18.56 -2.65
N LEU A 3 24.02 -19.52 -3.56
CA LEU A 3 23.18 -19.61 -4.77
C LEU A 3 21.72 -20.04 -4.53
N ILE A 4 21.40 -20.60 -3.36
CA ILE A 4 20.03 -21.08 -3.08
C ILE A 4 19.17 -19.96 -2.46
N GLN A 5 19.80 -19.01 -1.77
CA GLN A 5 19.10 -17.88 -1.13
C GLN A 5 18.67 -16.78 -2.13
N GLU A 6 19.30 -16.73 -3.29
CA GLU A 6 18.92 -15.83 -4.39
C GLU A 6 17.65 -16.27 -5.13
N LEU A 7 17.25 -17.55 -5.01
CA LEU A 7 16.16 -18.13 -5.80
C LEU A 7 14.79 -18.11 -5.12
N TYR A 8 14.70 -17.68 -3.86
CA TYR A 8 13.44 -17.52 -3.12
C TYR A 8 13.53 -16.28 -2.22
N ARG A 9 13.66 -15.10 -2.83
CA ARG A 9 13.36 -13.88 -2.09
C ARG A 9 11.84 -13.73 -2.05
N MET A 10 11.29 -13.99 -0.87
CA MET A 10 9.90 -13.73 -0.58
C MET A 10 9.85 -12.44 0.22
N ALA A 11 8.98 -11.54 -0.21
CA ALA A 11 8.61 -10.37 0.55
C ALA A 11 7.17 -10.51 1.02
N ILE A 12 6.80 -9.82 2.09
CA ILE A 12 5.42 -9.78 2.55
C ILE A 12 4.87 -8.40 2.24
N LEU A 13 3.74 -8.37 1.53
CA LEU A 13 3.03 -7.13 1.20
C LEU A 13 1.94 -6.86 2.25
N TYR A 14 1.98 -5.64 2.76
CA TYR A 14 0.98 -5.09 3.64
C TYR A 14 0.46 -3.75 3.10
N ILE A 15 -0.69 -3.34 3.61
CA ILE A 15 -1.13 -1.95 3.59
C ILE A 15 -0.92 -1.39 4.99
N ALA A 16 -0.02 -0.42 5.10
CA ALA A 16 0.19 0.29 6.36
C ALA A 16 -0.77 1.48 6.45
N VAL A 17 -1.50 1.55 7.57
CA VAL A 17 -2.50 2.57 7.85
C VAL A 17 -1.95 3.54 8.89
N TYR A 18 -2.06 4.84 8.60
CA TYR A 18 -1.59 5.91 9.50
C TYR A 18 -2.69 6.90 9.81
N LYS A 19 -2.76 7.35 11.06
CA LYS A 19 -3.63 8.43 11.52
C LYS A 19 -3.41 9.70 10.69
N PRO A 20 -4.46 10.52 10.49
CA PRO A 20 -4.34 11.80 9.82
C PRO A 20 -3.27 12.69 10.48
N ARG A 21 -2.63 13.58 9.70
CA ARG A 21 -1.67 14.56 10.26
C ARG A 21 -2.35 15.69 11.03
N GLN A 22 -3.62 15.92 10.78
CA GLN A 22 -4.43 16.99 11.37
C GLN A 22 -5.63 16.35 12.07
N THR A 23 -6.20 17.03 13.05
CA THR A 23 -7.34 16.52 13.83
C THR A 23 -8.57 16.23 12.98
N LEU A 24 -8.70 16.92 11.84
CA LEU A 24 -9.70 16.68 10.80
C LEU A 24 -8.96 16.25 9.53
N GLY A 25 -9.07 14.98 9.16
CA GLY A 25 -8.44 14.44 7.96
C GLY A 25 -8.70 12.95 7.83
N THR A 26 -8.42 12.39 6.66
CA THR A 26 -8.56 10.95 6.40
C THR A 26 -7.30 10.20 6.78
N TYR A 27 -7.44 8.91 7.04
CA TYR A 27 -6.28 8.05 7.25
C TYR A 27 -5.44 8.00 5.97
N HIS A 28 -4.14 7.88 6.17
CA HIS A 28 -3.19 7.77 5.08
C HIS A 28 -2.83 6.30 4.89
N TRP A 29 -3.06 5.78 3.69
CA TRP A 29 -2.73 4.40 3.34
C TRP A 29 -1.48 4.36 2.46
N THR A 30 -0.65 3.34 2.67
CA THR A 30 0.58 3.11 1.90
C THR A 30 0.78 1.62 1.69
N LEU A 31 1.49 1.24 0.64
CA LEU A 31 1.98 -0.13 0.50
C LEU A 31 3.27 -0.28 1.29
N TYR A 32 3.37 -1.35 2.08
CA TYR A 32 4.55 -1.70 2.85
C TYR A 32 5.03 -3.08 2.43
N LEU A 33 6.26 -3.15 1.92
CA LEU A 33 6.91 -4.37 1.48
C LEU A 33 8.05 -4.73 2.46
N GLU A 34 7.93 -5.89 3.08
CA GLU A 34 8.92 -6.44 4.01
C GLU A 34 9.70 -7.57 3.34
N GLU A 35 10.98 -7.36 3.03
CA GLU A 35 11.88 -8.33 2.38
C GLU A 35 13.07 -8.62 3.32
N GLY A 36 12.90 -9.59 4.24
CA GLY A 36 13.90 -9.87 5.28
C GLY A 36 14.13 -8.65 6.18
N ASP A 37 15.34 -8.10 6.18
CA ASP A 37 15.69 -6.87 6.92
C ASP A 37 15.41 -5.58 6.12
N SER A 38 14.94 -5.69 4.87
CA SER A 38 14.60 -4.56 4.01
C SER A 38 13.14 -4.18 4.19
N HIS A 39 12.88 -2.88 4.39
CA HIS A 39 11.56 -2.32 4.64
C HIS A 39 11.34 -1.16 3.69
N LEU A 40 10.38 -1.32 2.77
CA LEU A 40 10.06 -0.32 1.76
C LEU A 40 8.61 0.11 1.90
N VAL A 41 8.38 1.42 1.91
CA VAL A 41 7.05 2.03 1.93
C VAL A 41 6.86 2.80 0.64
N PHE A 42 5.79 2.48 -0.09
CA PHE A 42 5.39 3.12 -1.33
C PHE A 42 4.08 3.88 -1.10
N GLN A 43 4.04 5.14 -1.51
CA GLN A 43 2.91 6.00 -1.18
C GLN A 43 2.76 7.15 -2.16
N VAL A 44 1.57 7.72 -2.16
CA VAL A 44 1.29 9.01 -2.78
C VAL A 44 1.09 10.04 -1.69
N VAL A 45 1.87 11.11 -1.74
CA VAL A 45 1.89 12.21 -0.75
C VAL A 45 1.43 13.52 -1.36
N ARG A 46 1.32 14.56 -0.52
CA ARG A 46 0.81 15.92 -0.81
C ARG A 46 -0.73 15.98 -0.86
N ASN A 47 -1.23 17.13 -1.28
CA ASN A 47 -2.65 17.49 -1.23
C ASN A 47 -3.34 17.19 -2.58
N PRO A 48 -4.68 17.12 -2.59
CA PRO A 48 -5.47 17.00 -3.81
C PRO A 48 -5.02 17.94 -4.93
N GLY A 49 -4.82 17.38 -6.12
CA GLY A 49 -4.34 18.09 -7.32
C GLY A 49 -2.82 18.33 -7.39
N GLN A 50 -2.06 17.88 -6.39
CA GLN A 50 -0.59 18.00 -6.34
C GLN A 50 0.09 16.72 -5.84
N PHE A 51 -0.58 15.59 -5.93
CA PHE A 51 -0.09 14.29 -5.53
C PHE A 51 1.21 13.92 -6.21
N GLN A 52 2.07 13.27 -5.45
CA GLN A 52 3.37 12.80 -5.89
C GLN A 52 3.66 11.43 -5.31
N TYR A 53 4.11 10.50 -6.16
CA TYR A 53 4.64 9.21 -5.73
C TYR A 53 5.94 9.37 -4.95
N GLN A 54 6.10 8.57 -3.90
CA GLN A 54 7.28 8.51 -3.05
C GLN A 54 7.53 7.09 -2.56
N GLU A 55 8.79 6.67 -2.62
CA GLU A 55 9.31 5.46 -2.00
C GLU A 55 10.22 5.83 -0.82
N LEU A 56 10.09 5.15 0.31
CA LEU A 56 10.89 5.34 1.52
C LEU A 56 11.42 4.01 2.03
N SER A 57 12.68 3.98 2.48
CA SER A 57 13.17 2.88 3.30
C SER A 57 12.86 3.16 4.76
N SER A 58 11.78 2.58 5.27
CA SER A 58 11.31 2.77 6.65
C SER A 58 10.37 1.65 7.06
N ARG A 59 10.29 1.39 8.37
CA ARG A 59 9.23 0.59 8.99
C ARG A 59 8.04 1.50 9.34
N PRO A 60 6.79 1.09 9.05
CA PRO A 60 5.60 1.84 9.46
C PRO A 60 5.55 2.16 10.96
N GLU A 61 5.96 1.21 11.81
CA GLU A 61 5.91 1.28 13.27
C GLU A 61 6.83 2.36 13.86
N ASN A 62 7.74 2.92 13.06
CA ASN A 62 8.65 3.97 13.51
C ASN A 62 7.97 5.34 13.72
N THR A 63 6.66 5.46 13.45
CA THR A 63 5.87 6.67 13.72
C THR A 63 4.71 6.36 14.67
N ASP A 64 4.45 7.30 15.58
CA ASP A 64 3.27 7.36 16.46
C ASP A 64 1.93 7.44 15.72
N ARG A 65 1.95 7.80 14.43
CA ARG A 65 0.78 7.82 13.56
C ARG A 65 0.41 6.43 13.05
N HIS A 66 1.31 5.45 13.11
CA HIS A 66 0.99 4.08 12.68
C HIS A 66 -0.17 3.51 13.49
N VAL A 67 -1.07 2.84 12.79
CA VAL A 67 -2.27 2.21 13.36
C VAL A 67 -2.10 0.71 13.29
N GLU A 68 -1.94 0.20 12.07
CA GLU A 68 -1.81 -1.23 11.80
C GLU A 68 -1.22 -1.47 10.40
N ASN A 69 -0.79 -2.72 10.19
CA ASN A 69 -0.43 -3.25 8.87
C ASN A 69 -1.46 -4.34 8.52
N ILE A 70 -2.15 -4.17 7.40
CA ILE A 70 -3.11 -5.13 6.88
C ILE A 70 -2.37 -6.04 5.91
N PHE A 71 -2.29 -7.32 6.21
CA PHE A 71 -1.67 -8.30 5.30
C PHE A 71 -2.45 -8.40 3.98
N VAL A 72 -1.72 -8.39 2.88
CA VAL A 72 -2.25 -8.58 1.51
C VAL A 72 -1.82 -9.95 0.98
N ALA A 73 -0.52 -10.16 0.79
CA ALA A 73 0.01 -11.36 0.12
C ALA A 73 1.49 -11.59 0.43
N ASP A 74 1.94 -12.83 0.22
CA ASP A 74 3.36 -13.13 0.04
C ASP A 74 3.75 -12.85 -1.42
N ILE A 75 4.78 -12.03 -1.62
CA ILE A 75 5.29 -11.60 -2.93
C ILE A 75 6.60 -12.32 -3.24
N ASN A 76 6.55 -13.16 -4.26
CA ASN A 76 7.66 -13.94 -4.79
C ASN A 76 8.22 -13.37 -6.10
N ASP A 77 7.48 -12.49 -6.78
CA ASP A 77 7.98 -11.67 -7.90
C ASP A 77 8.14 -10.20 -7.48
N ILE A 78 9.25 -9.91 -6.80
CA ILE A 78 9.56 -8.57 -6.27
C ILE A 78 9.83 -7.57 -7.41
N GLU A 79 10.45 -8.02 -8.50
CA GLU A 79 10.75 -7.16 -9.65
C GLU A 79 9.46 -6.78 -10.40
N GLY A 80 8.57 -7.75 -10.64
CA GLY A 80 7.24 -7.52 -11.20
C GLY A 80 6.40 -6.60 -10.33
N TYR A 81 6.36 -6.85 -9.01
CA TYR A 81 5.72 -5.95 -8.05
C TYR A 81 6.21 -4.51 -8.19
N ARG A 82 7.54 -4.29 -8.18
CA ARG A 82 8.11 -2.94 -8.31
C ARG A 82 7.82 -2.31 -9.66
N ALA A 83 7.77 -3.09 -10.73
CA ALA A 83 7.39 -2.59 -12.05
C ALA A 83 5.95 -2.05 -12.04
N VAL A 84 5.00 -2.82 -11.52
CA VAL A 84 3.60 -2.42 -11.39
C VAL A 84 3.48 -1.15 -10.54
N VAL A 85 4.01 -1.15 -9.32
CA VAL A 85 3.90 0.00 -8.40
C VAL A 85 4.51 1.27 -8.99
N ASN A 86 5.67 1.19 -9.66
CA ASN A 86 6.32 2.36 -10.26
C ASN A 86 5.60 2.85 -11.54
N SER A 87 4.86 1.98 -12.23
CA SER A 87 4.06 2.35 -13.39
C SER A 87 2.68 2.92 -13.04
N GLN A 88 2.24 2.76 -11.79
CA GLN A 88 0.93 3.24 -11.37
C GLN A 88 0.79 4.74 -11.58
N ALA A 89 -0.26 5.13 -12.30
CA ALA A 89 -0.56 6.54 -12.55
C ALA A 89 -0.93 7.28 -11.27
N VAL A 90 -0.48 8.54 -11.17
CA VAL A 90 -0.91 9.48 -10.12
C VAL A 90 -1.90 10.44 -10.75
N ASP A 91 -3.17 10.39 -10.31
CA ASP A 91 -4.23 11.24 -10.82
C ASP A 91 -4.32 12.55 -10.03
N ASN A 92 -4.04 13.66 -10.70
CA ASN A 92 -4.11 15.02 -10.14
C ASN A 92 -5.32 15.81 -10.65
N GLU A 93 -6.19 15.20 -11.45
CA GLU A 93 -7.36 15.84 -12.05
C GLU A 93 -8.65 15.44 -11.32
N THR A 94 -8.73 14.21 -10.80
CA THR A 94 -9.90 13.71 -10.09
C THR A 94 -9.96 14.22 -8.65
N TYR A 95 -11.03 14.95 -8.31
CA TYR A 95 -11.20 15.62 -7.01
C TYR A 95 -11.20 14.67 -5.79
N HIS A 96 -11.75 13.46 -5.94
CA HIS A 96 -11.84 12.46 -4.86
C HIS A 96 -10.69 11.45 -4.85
N TRP A 97 -9.71 11.60 -5.76
CA TRP A 97 -8.57 10.71 -5.81
C TRP A 97 -7.56 11.08 -4.70
N GLY A 98 -6.84 10.09 -4.18
CA GLY A 98 -5.87 10.27 -3.10
C GLY A 98 -5.15 8.98 -2.73
N CYS A 99 -4.51 8.96 -1.56
CA CYS A 99 -3.69 7.80 -1.14
C CYS A 99 -4.48 6.48 -1.05
N GLN A 100 -5.74 6.52 -0.58
CA GLN A 100 -6.60 5.34 -0.47
C GLN A 100 -6.98 4.81 -1.86
N GLN A 101 -7.37 5.69 -2.78
CA GLN A 101 -7.69 5.31 -4.16
C GLN A 101 -6.45 4.78 -4.89
N TRP A 102 -5.28 5.41 -4.72
CA TRP A 102 -4.03 4.91 -5.30
C TRP A 102 -3.70 3.48 -4.83
N VAL A 103 -3.92 3.15 -3.56
CA VAL A 103 -3.73 1.78 -3.05
C VAL A 103 -4.66 0.80 -3.74
N PHE A 104 -5.94 1.14 -3.91
CA PHE A 104 -6.88 0.30 -4.67
C PHE A 104 -6.44 0.14 -6.12
N ASP A 105 -6.04 1.21 -6.80
CA ASP A 105 -5.60 1.16 -8.19
C ASP A 105 -4.36 0.26 -8.37
N VAL A 106 -3.43 0.28 -7.41
CA VAL A 106 -2.28 -0.64 -7.41
C VAL A 106 -2.71 -2.08 -7.18
N LEU A 107 -3.62 -2.34 -6.23
CA LEU A 107 -4.10 -3.70 -5.95
C LEU A 107 -4.76 -4.34 -7.18
N GLU A 108 -5.58 -3.57 -7.89
CA GLU A 108 -6.21 -4.03 -9.15
C GLU A 108 -5.12 -4.30 -10.22
N SER A 109 -4.11 -3.44 -10.34
CA SER A 109 -3.01 -3.66 -11.29
C SER A 109 -2.13 -4.87 -10.93
N LEU A 110 -1.90 -5.13 -9.64
CA LEU A 110 -1.18 -6.31 -9.17
C LEU A 110 -1.95 -7.60 -9.46
N LEU A 111 -3.29 -7.55 -9.41
CA LEU A 111 -4.14 -8.66 -9.80
C LEU A 111 -4.08 -8.90 -11.32
N ASP A 112 -4.23 -7.84 -12.11
CA ASP A 112 -4.20 -7.90 -13.58
C ASP A 112 -2.88 -8.50 -14.10
N ASP A 113 -1.76 -8.15 -13.49
CA ASP A 113 -0.42 -8.67 -13.83
C ASP A 113 -0.10 -10.00 -13.12
N SER A 114 -1.06 -10.61 -12.42
CA SER A 114 -0.92 -11.90 -11.72
C SER A 114 0.20 -11.92 -10.66
N ILE A 115 0.52 -10.77 -10.07
CA ILE A 115 1.47 -10.63 -8.96
C ILE A 115 0.84 -11.08 -7.64
N ILE A 116 -0.46 -10.83 -7.47
CA ILE A 116 -1.28 -11.35 -6.37
C ILE A 116 -2.44 -12.18 -6.92
N THR A 117 -3.02 -13.06 -6.09
CA THR A 117 -4.15 -13.87 -6.53
C THR A 117 -5.49 -13.14 -6.38
N ASP A 118 -6.53 -13.64 -7.06
CA ASP A 118 -7.92 -13.19 -6.86
C ASP A 118 -8.34 -13.23 -5.38
N TYR A 119 -7.87 -14.23 -4.65
CA TYR A 119 -8.17 -14.40 -3.22
C TYR A 119 -7.49 -13.32 -2.37
N ASP A 120 -6.19 -13.09 -2.58
CA ASP A 120 -5.43 -12.07 -1.85
C ASP A 120 -6.00 -10.67 -2.12
N HIS A 121 -6.33 -10.38 -3.38
CA HIS A 121 -6.97 -9.15 -3.79
C HIS A 121 -8.34 -8.97 -3.11
N GLY A 122 -9.20 -9.99 -3.16
CA GLY A 122 -10.54 -9.95 -2.57
C GLY A 122 -10.51 -9.77 -1.05
N GLU A 123 -9.64 -10.49 -0.35
CA GLU A 123 -9.46 -10.38 1.10
C GLU A 123 -8.92 -9.00 1.51
N ALA A 124 -7.92 -8.48 0.80
CA ALA A 124 -7.38 -7.15 1.06
C ALA A 124 -8.43 -6.07 0.84
N LYS A 125 -9.13 -6.10 -0.31
CA LYS A 125 -10.18 -5.15 -0.64
C LYS A 125 -11.30 -5.15 0.40
N HIS A 126 -11.78 -6.33 0.80
CA HIS A 126 -12.82 -6.45 1.81
C HIS A 126 -12.40 -5.82 3.15
N LYS A 127 -11.17 -6.07 3.62
CA LYS A 127 -10.67 -5.48 4.87
C LYS A 127 -10.55 -3.95 4.79
N LEU A 128 -10.09 -3.43 3.66
CA LEU A 128 -9.96 -1.98 3.45
C LEU A 128 -11.33 -1.29 3.40
N GLU A 129 -12.31 -1.89 2.72
CA GLU A 129 -13.67 -1.36 2.66
C GLU A 129 -14.32 -1.31 4.06
N MET A 130 -14.08 -2.33 4.89
CA MET A 130 -14.55 -2.34 6.28
C MET A 130 -13.94 -1.19 7.10
N ILE A 131 -12.64 -0.92 6.93
CA ILE A 131 -11.96 0.21 7.61
C ILE A 131 -12.49 1.54 7.09
N PHE A 132 -12.63 1.69 5.78
CA PHE A 132 -13.12 2.91 5.15
C PHE A 132 -14.55 3.26 5.56
N GLN A 133 -15.43 2.26 5.68
CA GLN A 133 -16.80 2.47 6.18
C GLN A 133 -16.81 2.92 7.64
N VAL A 134 -15.97 2.32 8.49
CA VAL A 134 -15.82 2.74 9.89
C VAL A 134 -15.30 4.18 10.00
N GLU A 135 -14.42 4.62 9.10
CA GLU A 135 -13.96 6.01 9.04
C GLU A 135 -15.10 6.99 8.73
N ILE A 136 -16.03 6.64 7.82
CA ILE A 136 -17.17 7.50 7.46
C ILE A 136 -18.17 7.61 8.62
N GLU A 137 -18.47 6.50 9.30
CA GLU A 137 -19.46 6.47 10.39
C GLU A 137 -18.95 7.09 11.70
N GLY A 138 -17.63 7.19 11.88
CA GLY A 138 -17.01 7.77 13.09
C GLY A 138 -16.99 9.31 13.16
N ASP A 139 -17.42 9.99 12.09
CA ASP A 139 -17.45 11.45 11.96
C ASP A 139 -18.85 12.08 12.23
N GLU A 140 -19.86 11.30 12.64
CA GLU A 140 -21.19 11.77 13.11
C GLU A 140 -21.26 12.01 14.64
#